data_AF-E6W2T6-F1
#
_entry.id   AF-E6W2T6-F1
#
_cell.length_a   1.000
_cell.length_b   1.000
_cell.length_c   1.000
_cell.angle_alpha   90.00
_cell.angle_beta   90.00
_cell.angle_gamma   90.00
#
_symmetry.space_group_name_H-M   'P 1'
#
loop_
_entity.id
_entity.type
_entity.pdbx_description
1 polymer ?
#
loop_
_entity_poly.entity_id
_entity_poly.type
_entity_poly.pdbx_seq_one_letter_code
_entity_poly.pdbx_strand_id
1 'polypeptide(L)'
;MKQIALIVTGASGGTLALEAMDALVAQHIQCHVICTEQAQVNFCIEAGMSVEQTRSLGQGERETLVQKLLPDGVHIHDNSSFFSPLASGSGVPDGLVVLPASMGYCARVCQGLSGTLAERVFDVCLKERRPIVVAPRETPLNSIHLENLLKLSQLGVGIQPFMPEFYSQSQGMPGQVRRYIARLLGGMGIELPLNRWALDDAVGCFACGQHNAVGLQLQFEVDAQELQSQAGLRLSKAFASYDGIIHGGILSTVLDEAMGKIPASLGHPMVTCDLQVKFLRPLRVLQQAYVTGSFTHRKWKTGRGESTITCGRGDVIATATGRFLCRV
;
A
#
# COMPACT_ATOMS: atom_id res chain seq x y z
N MET A 1 -19.67 -12.06 12.84
CA MET A 1 -18.48 -11.51 12.16
C MET A 1 -19.00 -10.52 11.13
N LYS A 2 -18.42 -9.32 10.99
CA LYS A 2 -18.92 -8.33 10.03
C LYS A 2 -18.63 -8.82 8.60
N GLN A 3 -19.57 -8.66 7.69
CA GLN A 3 -19.46 -9.08 6.28
C GLN A 3 -19.59 -7.87 5.36
N ILE A 4 -18.65 -7.69 4.44
CA ILE A 4 -18.69 -6.62 3.43
C ILE A 4 -18.63 -7.26 2.05
N ALA A 5 -19.55 -6.85 1.18
CA ALA A 5 -19.45 -7.16 -0.24
C ALA A 5 -18.66 -6.07 -0.97
N LEU A 6 -17.78 -6.48 -1.88
CA LEU A 6 -17.01 -5.62 -2.75
C LEU A 6 -17.27 -6.01 -4.20
N ILE A 7 -17.86 -5.09 -4.95
CA ILE A 7 -18.13 -5.24 -6.38
C ILE A 7 -17.05 -4.50 -7.15
N VAL A 8 -16.31 -5.23 -7.98
CA VAL A 8 -15.33 -4.67 -8.91
C VAL A 8 -15.94 -4.63 -10.29
N THR A 9 -15.92 -3.46 -10.94
CA THR A 9 -16.49 -3.27 -12.27
C THR A 9 -15.43 -2.85 -13.29
N GLY A 10 -15.83 -2.76 -14.57
CA GLY A 10 -14.95 -2.38 -15.69
C GLY A 10 -14.46 -0.94 -15.74
N ALA A 11 -14.32 -0.25 -14.61
CA ALA A 11 -13.58 1.01 -14.55
C ALA A 11 -12.10 0.74 -14.22
N SER A 12 -11.22 1.70 -14.52
CA SER A 12 -9.79 1.57 -14.13
C SER A 12 -9.63 1.84 -12.64
N GLY A 13 -8.64 1.20 -12.01
CA GLY A 13 -8.36 1.33 -10.58
C GLY A 13 -8.49 0.01 -9.82
N GLY A 14 -8.16 -1.12 -10.43
CA GLY A 14 -8.11 -2.44 -9.79
C GLY A 14 -7.22 -2.46 -8.55
N THR A 15 -6.12 -1.69 -8.52
CA THR A 15 -5.29 -1.49 -7.32
C THR A 15 -6.08 -0.97 -6.12
N LEU A 16 -7.10 -0.12 -6.34
CA LEU A 16 -7.95 0.38 -5.25
C LEU A 16 -8.78 -0.77 -4.66
N ALA A 17 -9.28 -1.66 -5.52
CA ALA A 17 -10.06 -2.82 -5.10
C ALA A 17 -9.20 -3.80 -4.29
N LEU A 18 -7.99 -4.09 -4.76
CA LEU A 18 -7.04 -4.96 -4.06
C LEU A 18 -6.70 -4.43 -2.67
N GLU A 19 -6.32 -3.15 -2.56
CA GLU A 19 -6.01 -2.52 -1.26
C GLU A 19 -7.22 -2.55 -0.30
N ALA A 20 -8.44 -2.35 -0.82
CA ALA A 20 -9.65 -2.47 0.00
C ALA A 20 -9.88 -3.90 0.51
N MET A 21 -9.65 -4.92 -0.33
CA MET A 21 -9.75 -6.32 0.07
C MET A 21 -8.73 -6.66 1.16
N ASP A 22 -7.46 -6.31 0.95
CA ASP A 22 -6.38 -6.49 1.92
C ASP A 22 -6.71 -5.84 3.27
N ALA A 23 -7.20 -4.60 3.24
CA ALA A 23 -7.59 -3.88 4.43
C ALA A 23 -8.75 -4.54 5.19
N LEU A 24 -9.76 -5.06 4.49
CA LEU A 24 -10.88 -5.77 5.11
C LEU A 24 -10.45 -7.09 5.74
N VAL A 25 -9.65 -7.89 5.02
CA VAL A 25 -9.10 -9.16 5.52
C VAL A 25 -8.22 -8.94 6.75
N ALA A 26 -7.35 -7.92 6.72
CA ALA A 26 -6.50 -7.55 7.85
C ALA A 26 -7.27 -7.13 9.12
N GLN A 27 -8.53 -6.69 8.98
CA GLN A 27 -9.43 -6.37 10.09
C GLN A 27 -10.31 -7.56 10.50
N HIS A 28 -10.05 -8.76 9.97
CA HIS A 28 -10.87 -9.95 10.17
C HIS A 28 -12.34 -9.75 9.77
N ILE A 29 -12.59 -8.91 8.76
CA ILE A 29 -13.91 -8.72 8.15
C ILE A 29 -14.03 -9.69 6.98
N GLN A 30 -15.15 -10.41 6.89
CA GLN A 30 -15.38 -11.31 5.76
C GLN A 30 -15.64 -10.49 4.50
N CYS A 31 -14.74 -10.61 3.53
CA CYS A 31 -14.79 -9.86 2.27
C CYS A 31 -15.36 -10.75 1.16
N HIS A 32 -16.57 -10.43 0.68
CA HIS A 32 -17.21 -11.12 -0.44
C HIS A 32 -16.99 -10.34 -1.73
N VAL A 33 -16.39 -10.95 -2.75
CA VAL A 33 -15.98 -10.26 -3.97
C VAL A 33 -16.81 -10.71 -5.17
N ILE A 34 -17.31 -9.75 -5.95
CA ILE A 34 -17.97 -9.99 -7.24
C ILE A 34 -17.25 -9.15 -8.29
N CYS A 35 -16.66 -9.81 -9.29
CA CYS A 35 -16.01 -9.13 -10.41
C CYS A 35 -16.88 -9.23 -11.66
N THR A 36 -17.16 -8.10 -12.32
CA THR A 36 -17.80 -8.15 -13.65
C THR A 36 -16.80 -8.63 -14.71
N GLU A 37 -17.28 -9.12 -15.85
CA GLU A 37 -16.41 -9.54 -16.96
C GLU A 37 -15.46 -8.42 -17.42
N GLN A 38 -15.95 -7.19 -17.47
CA GLN A 38 -15.13 -6.02 -17.83
C GLN A 38 -14.11 -5.69 -16.72
N ALA A 39 -14.40 -5.99 -15.46
CA ALA A 39 -13.42 -5.86 -14.38
C ALA A 39 -12.26 -6.84 -14.58
N GLN A 40 -12.56 -8.08 -14.99
CA GLN A 40 -11.54 -9.08 -15.28
C GLN A 40 -10.58 -8.63 -16.39
N VAL A 41 -11.11 -7.99 -17.45
CA VAL A 41 -10.30 -7.38 -18.50
C VAL A 41 -9.35 -6.31 -17.95
N ASN A 42 -9.88 -5.40 -17.12
CA ASN A 42 -9.08 -4.30 -16.58
C ASN A 42 -8.00 -4.81 -15.62
N PHE A 43 -8.30 -5.81 -14.79
CA PHE A 43 -7.29 -6.43 -13.93
C PHE A 43 -6.13 -7.01 -14.73
N CYS A 44 -6.39 -7.74 -15.82
CA CYS A 44 -5.33 -8.26 -16.68
C CYS A 44 -4.45 -7.14 -17.26
N ILE A 45 -5.07 -6.09 -17.80
CA ILE A 45 -4.35 -4.96 -18.40
C ILE A 45 -3.53 -4.20 -17.35
N GLU A 46 -4.12 -3.91 -16.19
CA GLU A 46 -3.46 -3.19 -15.10
C GLU A 46 -2.35 -4.02 -14.42
N ALA A 47 -2.43 -5.35 -14.50
CA ALA A 47 -1.36 -6.27 -14.11
C ALA A 47 -0.24 -6.38 -15.16
N GLY A 48 -0.29 -5.61 -16.24
CA GLY A 48 0.77 -5.51 -17.25
C GLY A 48 0.59 -6.39 -18.49
N MET A 49 -0.57 -7.05 -18.66
CA MET A 49 -0.86 -7.79 -19.89
C MET A 49 -1.22 -6.83 -21.02
N SER A 50 -0.88 -7.21 -22.27
CA SER A 50 -1.32 -6.43 -23.42
C SER A 50 -2.82 -6.60 -23.66
N VAL A 51 -3.42 -5.63 -24.36
CA VAL A 51 -4.83 -5.70 -24.76
C VAL A 51 -5.11 -6.92 -25.65
N GLU A 52 -4.17 -7.25 -26.55
CA GLU A 52 -4.30 -8.40 -27.46
C GLU A 52 -4.27 -9.72 -26.69
N GLN A 53 -3.33 -9.88 -25.76
CA GLN A 53 -3.25 -11.05 -24.88
C GLN A 53 -4.53 -11.20 -24.06
N THR A 54 -5.02 -10.10 -23.48
CA THR A 54 -6.25 -10.13 -22.67
C THR A 54 -7.47 -10.51 -23.50
N ARG A 55 -7.55 -10.08 -24.77
CA ARG A 55 -8.64 -10.42 -25.70
C ARG A 55 -8.59 -11.87 -26.17
N SER A 56 -7.41 -12.47 -26.27
CA SER A 56 -7.28 -13.88 -26.67
C SER A 56 -7.74 -14.86 -25.59
N LEU A 57 -7.84 -14.42 -24.33
CA LEU A 57 -8.27 -15.26 -23.22
C LEU A 57 -9.79 -15.40 -23.16
N GLY A 58 -10.24 -16.63 -22.90
CA GLY A 58 -11.62 -16.91 -22.54
C GLY A 58 -12.01 -16.32 -21.18
N GLN A 59 -13.32 -16.32 -20.89
CA GLN A 59 -13.84 -15.85 -19.59
C GLN A 59 -13.26 -16.63 -18.40
N GLY A 60 -13.26 -17.97 -18.45
CA GLY A 60 -12.73 -18.80 -17.36
C GLY A 60 -11.22 -18.64 -17.15
N GLU A 61 -10.46 -18.37 -18.22
CA GLU A 61 -9.01 -18.11 -18.11
C GLU A 61 -8.74 -16.77 -17.42
N ARG A 62 -9.47 -15.71 -17.81
CA ARG A 62 -9.39 -14.40 -17.15
C ARG A 62 -9.81 -14.49 -15.69
N GLU A 63 -10.88 -15.22 -15.40
CA GLU A 63 -11.31 -15.45 -14.01
C GLU A 63 -10.22 -16.14 -13.19
N THR A 64 -9.60 -17.19 -13.73
CA THR A 64 -8.50 -17.90 -13.06
C THR A 64 -7.30 -16.99 -12.80
N LEU A 65 -6.96 -16.10 -13.74
CA LEU A 65 -5.89 -15.13 -13.56
C LEU A 65 -6.23 -14.09 -12.48
N VAL A 66 -7.45 -13.56 -12.51
CA VAL A 66 -7.91 -12.59 -11.51
C VAL A 66 -7.92 -13.22 -10.12
N GLN A 67 -8.40 -14.46 -9.97
CA GLN A 67 -8.39 -15.18 -8.69
C GLN A 67 -6.99 -15.26 -8.07
N LYS A 68 -5.93 -15.38 -8.89
CA LYS A 68 -4.53 -15.39 -8.42
C LYS A 68 -4.01 -14.02 -7.98
N LEU A 69 -4.64 -12.93 -8.43
CA LEU A 69 -4.29 -11.57 -8.03
C LEU A 69 -4.99 -11.13 -6.75
N LEU A 70 -6.11 -11.78 -6.39
CA LEU A 70 -6.87 -11.41 -5.21
C LEU A 70 -6.16 -11.88 -3.94
N PRO A 71 -6.27 -11.13 -2.83
CA PRO A 71 -5.70 -11.54 -1.55
C PRO A 71 -6.29 -12.85 -1.03
N ASP A 72 -5.49 -13.59 -0.26
CA ASP A 72 -5.97 -14.74 0.49
C ASP A 72 -7.08 -14.33 1.49
N GLY A 73 -8.08 -15.19 1.67
CA GLY A 73 -9.15 -14.97 2.65
C GLY A 73 -10.38 -14.20 2.15
N VAL A 74 -10.44 -13.85 0.86
CA VAL A 74 -11.67 -13.34 0.23
C VAL A 74 -12.60 -14.47 -0.25
N HIS A 75 -13.91 -14.20 -0.29
CA HIS A 75 -14.93 -15.13 -0.79
C HIS A 75 -15.46 -14.65 -2.15
N ILE A 76 -15.11 -15.35 -3.22
CA ILE A 76 -15.45 -14.95 -4.59
C ILE A 76 -16.81 -15.51 -4.99
N HIS A 77 -17.63 -14.70 -5.65
CA HIS A 77 -18.94 -15.09 -6.18
C HIS A 77 -18.99 -14.84 -7.68
N ASP A 78 -19.49 -15.82 -8.42
CA ASP A 78 -19.72 -15.69 -9.86
C ASP A 78 -20.84 -14.66 -10.11
N ASN A 79 -20.53 -13.64 -10.92
CA ASN A 79 -21.44 -12.56 -11.27
C ASN A 79 -22.71 -13.05 -12.02
N SER A 80 -22.67 -14.26 -12.60
CA SER A 80 -23.83 -14.88 -13.26
C SER A 80 -24.72 -15.68 -12.29
N SER A 81 -24.23 -15.99 -11.08
CA SER A 81 -24.86 -16.95 -10.17
C SER A 81 -25.75 -16.27 -9.12
N PHE A 82 -27.06 -16.34 -9.31
CA PHE A 82 -28.04 -15.89 -8.32
C PHE A 82 -28.21 -16.84 -7.12
N PHE A 83 -27.50 -17.98 -7.11
CA PHE A 83 -27.50 -18.90 -5.98
C PHE A 83 -26.63 -18.42 -4.81
N SER A 84 -25.88 -17.33 -4.99
CA SER A 84 -25.16 -16.68 -3.90
C SER A 84 -26.13 -16.22 -2.81
N PRO A 85 -25.82 -16.43 -1.51
CA PRO A 85 -26.65 -15.93 -0.42
C PRO A 85 -26.82 -14.40 -0.45
N LEU A 86 -25.87 -13.69 -1.06
CA LEU A 86 -25.90 -12.23 -1.21
C LEU A 86 -27.07 -11.74 -2.09
N ALA A 87 -27.63 -12.61 -2.95
CA ALA A 87 -28.77 -12.27 -3.81
C ALA A 87 -30.11 -12.18 -3.06
N SER A 88 -30.13 -12.55 -1.77
CA SER A 88 -31.30 -12.56 -0.90
C SER A 88 -31.13 -11.60 0.28
N GLY A 89 -32.24 -11.00 0.73
CA GLY A 89 -32.26 -10.15 1.93
C GLY A 89 -31.86 -10.91 3.21
N SER A 90 -32.04 -12.23 3.24
CA SER A 90 -31.63 -13.07 4.38
C SER A 90 -30.12 -13.29 4.49
N GLY A 91 -29.38 -13.10 3.38
CA GLY A 91 -27.91 -13.22 3.33
C GLY A 91 -27.24 -11.89 2.96
N VAL A 92 -27.93 -10.77 3.21
CA VAL A 92 -27.43 -9.43 2.85
C VAL A 92 -26.17 -9.11 3.67
N PRO A 93 -25.10 -8.59 3.04
CA PRO A 93 -23.91 -8.14 3.77
C PRO A 93 -24.21 -6.95 4.68
N ASP A 94 -23.34 -6.69 5.65
CA ASP A 94 -23.46 -5.53 6.54
C ASP A 94 -23.21 -4.20 5.83
N GLY A 95 -22.60 -4.25 4.64
CA GLY A 95 -22.40 -3.11 3.76
C GLY A 95 -21.85 -3.52 2.40
N LEU A 96 -21.93 -2.59 1.45
CA LEU A 96 -21.50 -2.78 0.08
C LEU A 96 -20.54 -1.68 -0.37
N VAL A 97 -19.42 -2.09 -0.97
CA VAL A 97 -18.48 -1.23 -1.67
C VAL A 97 -18.49 -1.57 -3.15
N VAL A 98 -18.62 -0.56 -4.03
CA VAL A 98 -18.42 -0.72 -5.48
C VAL A 98 -17.16 0.04 -5.88
N LEU A 99 -16.07 -0.68 -6.16
CA LEU A 99 -14.73 -0.10 -6.31
C LEU A 99 -13.87 -0.92 -7.30
N PRO A 100 -13.39 -0.30 -8.40
CA PRO A 100 -13.90 0.93 -8.98
C PRO A 100 -15.29 0.70 -9.62
N ALA A 101 -16.11 1.75 -9.67
CA ALA A 101 -17.43 1.74 -10.29
C ALA A 101 -17.40 2.37 -11.68
N SER A 102 -17.85 1.63 -12.70
CA SER A 102 -18.03 2.13 -14.05
C SER A 102 -19.34 2.91 -14.16
N MET A 103 -19.37 3.92 -15.02
CA MET A 103 -20.58 4.70 -15.23
C MET A 103 -21.72 3.87 -15.83
N GLY A 104 -21.38 2.85 -16.62
CA GLY A 104 -22.34 1.86 -17.11
C GLY A 104 -22.99 1.07 -15.98
N TYR A 105 -22.21 0.59 -15.01
CA TYR A 105 -22.77 -0.08 -13.83
C TYR A 105 -23.63 0.87 -13.00
N CYS A 106 -23.15 2.10 -12.75
CA CYS A 106 -23.90 3.12 -12.01
C CYS A 106 -25.26 3.41 -12.66
N ALA A 107 -25.33 3.50 -13.99
CA ALA A 107 -26.59 3.66 -14.71
C ALA A 107 -27.53 2.47 -14.50
N ARG A 108 -27.04 1.23 -14.60
CA ARG A 108 -27.86 0.02 -14.44
C ARG A 108 -28.47 -0.10 -13.03
N VAL A 109 -27.67 0.17 -11.99
CA VAL A 109 -28.18 0.11 -10.60
C VAL A 109 -29.07 1.29 -10.25
N CYS A 110 -28.82 2.48 -10.82
CA CYS A 110 -29.69 3.65 -10.69
C CYS A 110 -31.11 3.40 -11.26
N GLN A 111 -31.22 2.55 -12.28
CA GLN A 111 -32.49 2.13 -12.87
C GLN A 111 -33.07 0.85 -12.26
N GLY A 112 -32.38 0.20 -11.32
CA GLY A 112 -32.85 -1.02 -10.66
C GLY A 112 -32.96 -2.24 -11.58
N LEU A 113 -32.09 -2.37 -12.59
CA LEU A 113 -32.20 -3.44 -13.60
C LEU A 113 -31.99 -4.85 -13.03
N SER A 114 -31.11 -4.99 -12.03
CA SER A 114 -30.87 -6.24 -11.29
C SER A 114 -30.64 -7.49 -12.18
N GLY A 115 -29.95 -7.35 -13.31
CA GLY A 115 -29.76 -8.43 -14.29
C GLY A 115 -28.55 -9.34 -14.06
N THR A 116 -27.66 -8.98 -13.13
CA THR A 116 -26.48 -9.75 -12.70
C THR A 116 -26.44 -9.84 -11.19
N LEU A 117 -25.61 -10.74 -10.63
CA LEU A 117 -25.43 -10.82 -9.17
C LEU A 117 -24.94 -9.48 -8.62
N ALA A 118 -23.97 -8.81 -9.26
CA ALA A 118 -23.49 -7.49 -8.84
C ALA A 118 -24.63 -6.44 -8.79
N GLU A 119 -25.50 -6.40 -9.80
CA GLU A 119 -26.65 -5.48 -9.80
C GLU A 119 -27.68 -5.86 -8.72
N ARG A 120 -27.89 -7.16 -8.53
CA ARG A 120 -28.83 -7.69 -7.53
C ARG A 120 -28.38 -7.41 -6.11
N VAL A 121 -27.11 -7.62 -5.79
CA VAL A 121 -26.56 -7.35 -4.45
C VAL A 121 -26.69 -5.87 -4.12
N PHE A 122 -26.49 -4.98 -5.09
CA PHE A 122 -26.73 -3.55 -4.92
C PHE A 122 -28.20 -3.24 -4.58
N ASP A 123 -29.13 -3.77 -5.38
CA ASP A 123 -30.57 -3.61 -5.16
C ASP A 123 -31.01 -4.16 -3.79
N VAL A 124 -30.48 -5.32 -3.39
CA VAL A 124 -30.73 -5.91 -2.07
C VAL A 124 -30.18 -5.02 -0.96
N CYS A 125 -28.94 -4.55 -1.06
CA CYS A 125 -28.39 -3.63 -0.05
C CYS A 125 -29.21 -2.35 0.05
N LEU A 126 -29.70 -1.83 -1.08
CA LEU A 126 -30.46 -0.59 -1.13
C LEU A 126 -31.83 -0.76 -0.46
N LYS A 127 -32.58 -1.81 -0.80
CA LYS A 127 -33.90 -2.06 -0.20
C LYS A 127 -33.82 -2.41 1.29
N GLU A 128 -32.75 -3.09 1.71
CA GLU A 128 -32.48 -3.45 3.11
C GLU A 128 -31.80 -2.32 3.90
N ARG A 129 -31.62 -1.14 3.28
CA ARG A 129 -31.00 0.06 3.89
C ARG A 129 -29.62 -0.21 4.49
N ARG A 130 -28.83 -1.05 3.83
CA ARG A 130 -27.43 -1.26 4.18
C ARG A 130 -26.58 -0.07 3.72
N PRO A 131 -25.49 0.27 4.42
CA PRO A 131 -24.52 1.23 3.94
C PRO A 131 -23.97 0.81 2.57
N ILE A 132 -24.08 1.70 1.58
CA ILE A 132 -23.52 1.49 0.24
C ILE A 132 -22.57 2.64 -0.07
N VAL A 133 -21.37 2.29 -0.51
CA VAL A 133 -20.41 3.25 -1.06
C VAL A 133 -20.09 2.87 -2.51
N VAL A 134 -20.17 3.86 -3.39
CA VAL A 134 -19.85 3.73 -4.82
C VAL A 134 -18.71 4.67 -5.13
N ALA A 135 -17.63 4.11 -5.67
CA ALA A 135 -16.43 4.82 -6.05
C ALA A 135 -16.29 4.90 -7.57
N PRO A 136 -16.97 5.86 -8.24
CA PRO A 136 -16.86 5.99 -9.68
C PRO A 136 -15.46 6.43 -10.08
N ARG A 137 -14.94 5.86 -11.18
CA ARG A 137 -13.71 6.31 -11.83
C ARG A 137 -14.02 6.65 -13.28
N GLU A 138 -14.25 7.93 -13.53
CA GLU A 138 -14.48 8.47 -14.87
C GLU A 138 -14.11 9.96 -14.94
N THR A 139 -13.62 10.41 -16.09
CA THR A 139 -13.45 11.83 -16.39
C THR A 139 -13.31 12.07 -17.91
N PRO A 140 -13.95 13.11 -18.49
CA PRO A 140 -14.92 14.01 -17.87
C PRO A 140 -16.29 13.34 -17.61
N LEU A 141 -17.12 13.96 -16.77
CA LEU A 141 -18.50 13.51 -16.54
C LEU A 141 -19.46 14.25 -17.48
N ASN A 142 -20.35 13.52 -18.14
CA ASN A 142 -21.48 14.09 -18.86
C ASN A 142 -22.70 14.23 -17.93
N SER A 143 -23.76 14.90 -18.41
CA SER A 143 -24.98 15.13 -17.61
C SER A 143 -25.67 13.83 -17.16
N ILE A 144 -25.67 12.80 -18.00
CA ILE A 144 -26.26 11.48 -17.66
C ILE A 144 -25.52 10.85 -16.48
N HIS A 145 -24.18 10.96 -16.45
CA HIS A 145 -23.37 10.49 -15.34
C HIS A 145 -23.76 11.21 -14.04
N LEU A 146 -23.83 12.55 -14.09
CA LEU A 146 -24.15 13.38 -12.94
C LEU A 146 -25.57 13.13 -12.42
N GLU A 147 -26.57 13.02 -13.30
CA GLU A 147 -27.96 12.72 -12.93
C GLU A 147 -28.09 11.36 -12.24
N ASN A 148 -27.43 10.32 -12.77
CA ASN A 148 -27.42 9.00 -12.15
C ASN A 148 -26.75 9.03 -10.77
N LEU A 149 -25.58 9.67 -10.66
CA LEU A 149 -24.86 9.77 -9.38
C LEU A 149 -25.64 10.61 -8.35
N LEU A 150 -26.31 11.69 -8.78
CA LEU A 150 -27.16 12.50 -7.92
C LEU A 150 -28.34 11.67 -7.38
N LYS A 151 -29.04 10.92 -8.24
CA LYS A 151 -30.15 10.08 -7.82
C LYS A 151 -29.70 9.02 -6.82
N LEU A 152 -28.58 8.34 -7.08
CA LEU A 152 -28.01 7.38 -6.12
C LEU A 152 -27.66 8.06 -4.78
N SER A 153 -27.05 9.25 -4.83
CA SER A 153 -26.74 10.02 -3.62
C SER A 153 -27.98 10.38 -2.80
N GLN A 154 -29.07 10.81 -3.46
CA GLN A 154 -30.35 11.10 -2.82
C GLN A 154 -31.00 9.87 -2.17
N LEU A 155 -30.67 8.66 -2.65
CA LEU A 155 -31.09 7.39 -2.06
C LEU A 155 -30.21 6.95 -0.87
N GLY A 156 -29.25 7.78 -0.44
CA GLY A 156 -28.36 7.51 0.69
C GLY A 156 -27.10 6.73 0.32
N VAL A 157 -26.81 6.57 -0.98
CA VAL A 157 -25.56 5.94 -1.45
C VAL A 157 -24.42 6.94 -1.32
N GLY A 158 -23.32 6.53 -0.67
CA GLY A 158 -22.11 7.35 -0.59
C GLY A 158 -21.37 7.38 -1.92
N ILE A 159 -21.41 8.51 -2.63
CA ILE A 159 -20.66 8.71 -3.88
C ILE A 159 -19.26 9.22 -3.54
N GLN A 160 -18.25 8.37 -3.69
CA GLN A 160 -16.88 8.63 -3.25
C GLN A 160 -15.88 8.30 -4.37
N PRO A 161 -15.74 9.14 -5.41
CA PRO A 161 -14.73 8.92 -6.45
C PRO A 161 -13.31 8.99 -5.89
N PHE A 162 -12.37 8.31 -6.56
CA PHE A 162 -10.94 8.41 -6.22
C PHE A 162 -10.39 9.81 -6.56
N MET A 163 -10.40 10.69 -5.55
CA MET A 163 -9.92 12.06 -5.65
C MET A 163 -8.83 12.28 -4.58
N PRO A 164 -7.55 11.97 -4.88
CA PRO A 164 -6.47 12.02 -3.90
C PRO A 164 -6.24 13.46 -3.39
N GLU A 165 -5.95 13.58 -2.10
CA GLU A 165 -5.73 14.87 -1.42
C GLU A 165 -4.28 15.34 -1.54
N PHE A 166 -4.04 16.59 -1.95
CA PHE A 166 -2.67 17.09 -2.17
C PHE A 166 -2.02 17.67 -0.91
N TYR A 167 -2.79 18.00 0.12
CA TYR A 167 -2.29 18.59 1.35
C TYR A 167 -1.81 17.55 2.37
N SER A 168 -2.08 16.27 2.14
CA SER A 168 -1.55 15.21 2.99
C SER A 168 -0.12 14.90 2.56
N GLN A 169 0.77 14.70 3.53
CA GLN A 169 2.11 14.15 3.27
C GLN A 169 2.02 12.64 3.01
N SER A 170 1.16 12.23 2.07
CA SER A 170 1.09 10.85 1.59
C SER A 170 2.38 10.49 0.86
N GLN A 171 2.91 9.30 1.13
CA GLN A 171 4.15 8.80 0.53
C GLN A 171 3.93 8.32 -0.92
N GLY A 172 3.58 9.25 -1.82
CA GLY A 172 3.28 8.95 -3.22
C GLY A 172 1.93 8.25 -3.44
N MET A 173 1.75 7.67 -4.63
CA MET A 173 0.48 7.06 -5.05
C MET A 173 -0.02 5.95 -4.11
N PRO A 174 0.81 5.00 -3.62
CA PRO A 174 0.34 3.98 -2.68
C PRO A 174 -0.19 4.57 -1.37
N GLY A 175 0.46 5.62 -0.85
CA GLY A 175 -0.02 6.34 0.33
C GLY A 175 -1.36 7.04 0.10
N GLN A 176 -1.58 7.58 -1.09
CA GLN A 176 -2.85 8.20 -1.48
C GLN A 176 -3.96 7.16 -1.60
N VAL A 177 -3.68 6.00 -2.20
CA VAL A 177 -4.61 4.88 -2.28
C VAL A 177 -5.02 4.44 -0.87
N ARG A 178 -4.07 4.19 0.03
CA ARG A 178 -4.35 3.79 1.42
C ARG A 178 -5.21 4.81 2.17
N ARG A 179 -4.89 6.09 2.08
CA ARG A 179 -5.68 7.17 2.70
C ARG A 179 -7.10 7.21 2.16
N TYR A 180 -7.22 7.08 0.84
CA TYR A 180 -8.52 7.02 0.19
C TYR A 180 -9.33 5.80 0.67
N ILE A 181 -8.75 4.60 0.73
CA ILE A 181 -9.43 3.39 1.21
C ILE A 181 -9.85 3.55 2.68
N ALA A 182 -9.01 4.14 3.54
CA ALA A 182 -9.37 4.43 4.91
C ALA A 182 -10.55 5.41 5.03
N ARG A 183 -10.58 6.46 4.19
CA ARG A 183 -11.72 7.38 4.13
C ARG A 183 -12.98 6.70 3.59
N LEU A 184 -12.82 5.83 2.59
CA LEU A 184 -13.89 5.10 1.94
C LEU A 184 -14.59 4.18 2.93
N LEU A 185 -13.82 3.32 3.60
CA LEU A 185 -14.32 2.38 4.60
C LEU A 185 -14.75 3.09 5.89
N GLY A 186 -14.12 4.22 6.25
CA GLY A 186 -14.53 5.05 7.39
C GLY A 186 -15.96 5.59 7.26
N GLY A 187 -16.40 5.91 6.04
CA GLY A 187 -17.79 6.28 5.75
C GLY A 187 -18.82 5.18 6.08
N MET A 188 -18.38 3.94 6.23
CA MET A 188 -19.18 2.78 6.62
C MET A 188 -18.96 2.35 8.08
N GLY A 189 -18.32 3.20 8.88
CA GLY A 189 -17.95 2.91 10.27
C GLY A 189 -16.90 1.80 10.39
N ILE A 190 -16.03 1.64 9.39
CA ILE A 190 -14.86 0.74 9.44
C ILE A 190 -13.62 1.63 9.54
N GLU A 191 -13.12 1.78 10.76
CA GLU A 191 -11.94 2.59 11.01
C GLU A 191 -10.67 1.78 10.70
N LEU A 192 -9.94 2.23 9.68
CA LEU A 192 -8.62 1.70 9.39
C LEU A 192 -7.57 2.52 10.14
N PRO A 193 -6.65 1.90 10.87
CA PRO A 193 -5.52 2.60 11.44
C PRO A 193 -4.59 3.05 10.29
N LEU A 194 -4.67 4.33 9.94
CA LEU A 194 -3.81 4.98 8.93
C LEU A 194 -2.31 4.82 9.22
N ASN A 195 -1.97 4.47 10.46
CA ASN A 195 -0.61 4.32 10.96
C ASN A 195 -0.09 2.88 10.87
N ARG A 196 -0.91 1.89 10.45
CA ARG A 196 -0.58 0.46 10.56
C ARG A 196 0.07 -0.16 9.31
N TRP A 197 0.18 0.59 8.22
CA TRP A 197 0.94 0.21 7.01
C TRP A 197 2.31 0.90 6.93
N ALA A 198 2.77 1.48 8.04
CA ALA A 198 4.15 1.93 8.24
C ALA A 198 5.11 0.75 8.48
N LEU A 199 4.97 -0.31 7.69
CA LEU A 199 5.94 -1.40 7.55
C LEU A 199 6.56 -1.44 6.15
N ASP A 200 6.30 -0.42 5.32
CA ASP A 200 7.21 0.03 4.26
C ASP A 200 8.13 1.13 4.80
N ASP A 201 8.93 0.80 5.82
CA ASP A 201 10.00 1.66 6.36
C ASP A 201 11.10 2.01 5.30
N ALA A 202 10.86 1.72 4.02
CA ALA A 202 11.68 2.12 2.87
C ALA A 202 11.07 3.23 1.99
N VAL A 203 9.84 3.71 2.22
CA VAL A 203 9.25 4.75 1.33
C VAL A 203 9.46 6.18 1.86
N GLY A 204 9.63 6.37 3.17
CA GLY A 204 9.87 7.69 3.79
C GLY A 204 11.14 7.85 4.65
N CYS A 205 11.90 6.77 4.92
CA CYS A 205 13.09 6.85 5.78
C CYS A 205 14.07 7.92 5.27
N PHE A 206 14.56 8.78 6.17
CA PHE A 206 15.54 9.81 5.81
C PHE A 206 16.85 9.21 5.31
N ALA A 207 17.25 8.03 5.78
CA ALA A 207 18.49 7.38 5.39
C ALA A 207 18.36 6.55 4.10
N CYS A 208 17.58 5.46 4.12
CA CYS A 208 17.48 4.52 2.99
C CYS A 208 16.27 4.70 2.08
N GLY A 209 15.36 5.63 2.41
CA GLY A 209 14.10 5.79 1.70
C GLY A 209 14.29 6.32 0.28
N GLN A 210 14.10 5.47 -0.73
CA GLN A 210 14.37 5.81 -2.14
C GLN A 210 13.45 6.91 -2.69
N HIS A 211 12.31 7.14 -2.06
CA HIS A 211 11.32 8.14 -2.45
C HIS A 211 11.35 9.40 -1.56
N ASN A 212 12.27 9.47 -0.59
CA ASN A 212 12.43 10.66 0.25
C ASN A 212 13.32 11.70 -0.48
N ALA A 213 12.70 12.71 -1.09
CA ALA A 213 13.38 13.74 -1.88
C ALA A 213 14.40 14.59 -1.10
N VAL A 214 14.29 14.63 0.23
CA VAL A 214 15.22 15.36 1.11
C VAL A 214 16.14 14.43 1.91
N GLY A 215 15.97 13.12 1.76
CA GLY A 215 16.76 12.09 2.44
C GLY A 215 18.07 11.75 1.72
N LEU A 216 18.84 10.84 2.31
CA LEU A 216 20.11 10.35 1.79
C LEU A 216 19.93 9.31 0.67
N GLN A 217 18.75 8.69 0.57
CA GLN A 217 18.38 7.69 -0.44
C GLN A 217 19.40 6.54 -0.57
N LEU A 218 19.98 6.10 0.54
CA LEU A 218 21.01 5.05 0.58
C LEU A 218 20.44 3.72 0.09
N GLN A 219 21.21 3.05 -0.77
CA GLN A 219 20.90 1.71 -1.27
C GLN A 219 21.79 0.71 -0.53
N PHE A 220 21.16 -0.12 0.29
CA PHE A 220 21.84 -1.14 1.08
C PHE A 220 21.74 -2.51 0.41
N GLU A 221 22.88 -3.19 0.31
CA GLU A 221 22.97 -4.62 0.11
C GLU A 221 23.06 -5.28 1.48
N VAL A 222 22.24 -6.31 1.74
CA VAL A 222 22.19 -6.98 3.03
C VAL A 222 22.41 -8.48 2.84
N ASP A 223 23.39 -9.02 3.55
CA ASP A 223 23.59 -10.45 3.69
C ASP A 223 22.91 -10.93 4.98
N ALA A 224 21.75 -11.57 4.82
CA ALA A 224 20.95 -12.08 5.92
C ALA A 224 21.58 -13.30 6.62
N GLN A 225 22.48 -14.04 5.97
CA GLN A 225 23.15 -15.21 6.55
C GLN A 225 24.30 -14.76 7.45
N GLU A 226 25.11 -13.83 6.97
CA GLU A 226 26.26 -13.29 7.70
C GLU A 226 25.89 -12.13 8.64
N LEU A 227 24.64 -11.67 8.61
CA LEU A 227 24.14 -10.53 9.38
C LEU A 227 24.96 -9.26 9.12
N GLN A 228 25.19 -8.98 7.84
CA GLN A 228 25.98 -7.84 7.38
C GLN A 228 25.20 -6.96 6.41
N SER A 229 25.55 -5.68 6.36
CA SER A 229 25.03 -4.74 5.38
C SER A 229 26.14 -3.86 4.82
N GLN A 230 25.95 -3.37 3.60
CA GLN A 230 26.84 -2.38 3.00
C GLN A 230 26.09 -1.40 2.09
N ALA A 231 26.60 -0.17 2.00
CA ALA A 231 26.11 0.82 1.04
C ALA A 231 27.24 1.77 0.60
N GLY A 232 27.18 2.20 -0.66
CA GLY A 232 27.99 3.31 -1.15
C GLY A 232 27.40 4.66 -0.72
N LEU A 233 28.25 5.63 -0.40
CA LEU A 233 27.82 6.99 -0.07
C LEU A 233 28.63 8.05 -0.82
N ARG A 234 27.90 9.05 -1.33
CA ARG A 234 28.45 10.27 -1.93
C ARG A 234 27.56 11.45 -1.60
N LEU A 235 27.90 12.16 -0.52
CA LEU A 235 27.01 13.15 0.09
C LEU A 235 27.26 14.55 -0.46
N SER A 236 26.19 15.27 -0.79
CA SER A 236 26.27 16.61 -1.38
C SER A 236 26.49 17.71 -0.32
N LYS A 237 26.70 18.95 -0.78
CA LYS A 237 26.82 20.13 0.09
C LYS A 237 25.59 20.39 0.97
N ALA A 238 24.43 19.83 0.62
CA ALA A 238 23.21 19.96 1.42
C ALA A 238 23.34 19.33 2.82
N PHE A 239 24.29 18.41 2.99
CA PHE A 239 24.55 17.69 4.24
C PHE A 239 25.86 18.12 4.91
N ALA A 240 26.43 19.25 4.48
CA ALA A 240 27.69 19.76 5.00
C ALA A 240 27.49 20.55 6.30
N SER A 241 28.48 20.46 7.17
CA SER A 241 28.81 21.43 8.21
C SER A 241 29.78 22.47 7.64
N TYR A 242 30.48 23.21 8.51
CA TYR A 242 31.53 24.16 8.12
C TYR A 242 32.65 23.50 7.31
N ASP A 243 33.36 24.30 6.50
CA ASP A 243 34.53 23.89 5.71
C ASP A 243 34.33 22.73 4.73
N GLY A 244 33.09 22.52 4.24
CA GLY A 244 32.81 21.46 3.26
C GLY A 244 32.99 20.05 3.82
N ILE A 245 32.89 19.90 5.14
CA ILE A 245 32.90 18.61 5.85
C ILE A 245 31.46 18.15 6.01
N ILE A 246 31.16 16.87 5.82
CA ILE A 246 29.83 16.30 6.07
C ILE A 246 29.50 16.38 7.57
N HIS A 247 28.28 16.80 7.89
CA HIS A 247 27.84 16.95 9.27
C HIS A 247 27.87 15.61 10.02
N GLY A 248 28.41 15.61 11.24
CA GLY A 248 28.58 14.39 12.05
C GLY A 248 27.27 13.63 12.27
N GLY A 249 26.18 14.35 12.51
CA GLY A 249 24.84 13.74 12.63
C GLY A 249 24.37 12.98 11.38
N ILE A 250 24.79 13.39 10.18
CA ILE A 250 24.48 12.67 8.95
C ILE A 250 25.26 11.35 8.90
N LEU A 251 26.54 11.37 9.28
CA LEU A 251 27.34 10.16 9.39
C LEU A 251 26.81 9.23 10.48
N SER A 252 26.31 9.77 11.60
CA SER A 252 25.63 8.99 12.63
C SER A 252 24.38 8.30 12.09
N THR A 253 23.54 8.99 11.33
CA THR A 253 22.37 8.41 10.67
C THR A 253 22.74 7.29 9.69
N VAL A 254 23.80 7.47 8.89
CA VAL A 254 24.31 6.45 7.97
C VAL A 254 24.76 5.19 8.73
N LEU A 255 25.51 5.38 9.83
CA LEU A 255 26.00 4.30 10.68
C LEU A 255 24.87 3.54 11.37
N ASP A 256 23.86 4.26 11.87
CA ASP A 256 22.69 3.69 12.54
C ASP A 256 21.86 2.84 11.56
N GLU A 257 21.56 3.38 10.37
CA GLU A 257 20.79 2.70 9.35
C GLU A 257 21.48 1.40 8.88
N ALA A 258 22.81 1.42 8.73
CA ALA A 258 23.56 0.23 8.35
C ALA A 258 23.35 -0.93 9.34
N MET A 259 23.28 -0.64 10.64
CA MET A 259 23.00 -1.65 11.66
C MET A 259 21.51 -2.06 11.68
N GLY A 260 20.60 -1.09 11.64
CA GLY A 260 19.15 -1.30 11.74
C GLY A 260 18.52 -2.01 10.55
N LYS A 261 19.14 -1.91 9.36
CA LYS A 261 18.63 -2.55 8.14
C LYS A 261 18.68 -4.08 8.17
N ILE A 262 19.65 -4.64 8.90
CA ILE A 262 19.86 -6.08 9.01
C ILE A 262 18.68 -6.79 9.72
N PRO A 263 18.28 -6.42 10.94
CA PRO A 263 17.11 -7.03 11.56
C PRO A 263 15.80 -6.69 10.83
N ALA A 264 15.70 -5.52 10.17
CA ALA A 264 14.56 -5.19 9.34
C ALA A 264 14.40 -6.13 8.12
N SER A 265 15.50 -6.50 7.44
CA SER A 265 15.45 -7.45 6.32
C SER A 265 15.11 -8.88 6.74
N LEU A 266 15.26 -9.20 8.03
CA LEU A 266 14.86 -10.48 8.64
C LEU A 266 13.40 -10.49 9.10
N GLY A 267 12.62 -9.43 8.81
CA GLY A 267 11.22 -9.32 9.25
C GLY A 267 11.06 -8.92 10.73
N HIS A 268 12.12 -8.41 11.34
CA HIS A 268 12.15 -8.00 12.75
C HIS A 268 12.65 -6.57 12.90
N PRO A 269 11.92 -5.54 12.42
CA PRO A 269 12.37 -4.16 12.55
C PRO A 269 12.58 -3.78 14.02
N MET A 270 13.74 -3.18 14.30
CA MET A 270 14.15 -2.78 15.64
C MET A 270 14.45 -1.28 15.68
N VAL A 271 14.24 -0.67 16.85
CA VAL A 271 14.55 0.74 17.10
C VAL A 271 15.84 0.88 17.89
N THR A 272 16.64 1.90 17.58
CA THR A 272 17.90 2.21 18.27
C THR A 272 17.63 2.78 19.66
N CYS A 273 18.17 2.12 20.68
CA CYS A 273 18.07 2.54 22.09
C CYS A 273 19.25 3.41 22.52
N ASP A 274 20.44 3.08 22.02
CA ASP A 274 21.65 3.88 22.18
C ASP A 274 22.54 3.70 20.96
N LEU A 275 23.27 4.77 20.68
CA LEU A 275 24.23 4.85 19.59
C LEU A 275 25.46 5.59 20.10
N GLN A 276 26.61 4.92 20.06
CA GLN A 276 27.90 5.53 20.37
C GLN A 276 28.71 5.66 19.08
N VAL A 277 29.00 6.90 18.67
CA VAL A 277 29.74 7.19 17.43
C VAL A 277 31.11 7.77 17.75
N LYS A 278 32.14 7.29 17.06
CA LYS A 278 33.50 7.84 17.08
C LYS A 278 33.81 8.43 15.70
N PHE A 279 33.98 9.74 15.62
CA PHE A 279 34.45 10.44 14.43
C PHE A 279 35.97 10.49 14.44
N LEU A 280 36.63 9.79 13.51
CA LEU A 280 38.08 9.66 13.47
C LEU A 280 38.71 10.63 12.46
N ARG A 281 38.04 10.85 11.32
CA ARG A 281 38.49 11.74 10.25
C ARG A 281 37.29 12.45 9.60
N PRO A 282 37.47 13.66 9.04
CA PRO A 282 36.40 14.34 8.32
C PRO A 282 36.12 13.66 6.97
N LEU A 283 34.84 13.49 6.62
CA LEU A 283 34.42 13.17 5.26
C LEU A 283 34.11 14.47 4.51
N ARG A 284 34.71 14.68 3.33
CA ARG A 284 34.46 15.88 2.52
C ARG A 284 33.23 15.72 1.63
N VAL A 285 32.59 16.83 1.32
CA VAL A 285 31.47 16.88 0.35
C VAL A 285 31.89 16.25 -0.98
N LEU A 286 30.99 15.43 -1.54
CA LEU A 286 31.14 14.66 -2.79
C LEU A 286 32.29 13.63 -2.81
N GLN A 287 32.98 13.42 -1.68
CA GLN A 287 33.96 12.35 -1.53
C GLN A 287 33.26 10.99 -1.53
N GLN A 288 33.80 10.03 -2.28
CA GLN A 288 33.29 8.66 -2.30
C GLN A 288 33.69 7.93 -1.02
N ALA A 289 32.71 7.29 -0.39
CA ALA A 289 32.90 6.47 0.81
C ALA A 289 31.95 5.26 0.80
N TYR A 290 32.15 4.36 1.76
CA TYR A 290 31.36 3.14 1.94
C TYR A 290 31.04 2.96 3.41
N VAL A 291 29.83 2.50 3.72
CA VAL A 291 29.43 2.08 5.06
C VAL A 291 29.25 0.58 5.09
N THR A 292 29.72 -0.06 6.14
CA THR A 292 29.42 -1.46 6.47
C THR A 292 28.78 -1.54 7.84
N GLY A 293 27.85 -2.47 8.01
CA GLY A 293 27.20 -2.80 9.28
C GLY A 293 27.26 -4.28 9.57
N SER A 294 27.28 -4.64 10.85
CA SER A 294 27.14 -6.01 11.34
C SER A 294 26.16 -6.02 12.52
N PHE A 295 25.51 -7.17 12.72
CA PHE A 295 24.52 -7.33 13.79
C PHE A 295 24.73 -8.62 14.57
N THR A 296 24.67 -8.54 15.90
CA THR A 296 24.70 -9.69 16.79
C THR A 296 23.43 -9.74 17.63
N HIS A 297 22.69 -10.84 17.48
CA HIS A 297 21.49 -11.09 18.27
C HIS A 297 21.87 -11.65 19.65
N ARG A 298 21.43 -11.00 20.75
CA ARG A 298 21.71 -11.47 22.11
C ARG A 298 20.51 -12.09 22.83
N LYS A 299 19.26 -11.68 22.54
CA LYS A 299 17.98 -12.21 23.09
C LYS A 299 16.78 -11.80 22.22
N TRP A 300 15.63 -12.49 22.32
CA TRP A 300 14.45 -12.33 21.43
C TRP A 300 13.89 -10.91 21.21
N LYS A 301 14.23 -9.94 22.08
CA LYS A 301 13.80 -8.54 21.93
C LYS A 301 14.94 -7.53 21.75
N THR A 302 16.20 -7.93 21.87
CA THR A 302 17.32 -6.99 21.96
C THR A 302 18.51 -7.43 21.11
N GLY A 303 19.07 -6.50 20.35
CA GLY A 303 20.23 -6.73 19.49
C GLY A 303 21.35 -5.71 19.72
N ARG A 304 22.54 -6.02 19.19
CA ARG A 304 23.67 -5.10 19.12
C ARG A 304 24.18 -5.02 17.69
N GLY A 305 24.47 -3.82 17.23
CA GLY A 305 25.10 -3.60 15.94
C GLY A 305 26.46 -2.92 16.09
N GLU A 306 27.29 -3.11 15.07
CA GLU A 306 28.50 -2.30 14.84
C GLU A 306 28.51 -1.83 13.39
N SER A 307 29.00 -0.62 13.14
CA SER A 307 29.14 -0.13 11.77
C SER A 307 30.36 0.77 11.59
N THR A 308 30.85 0.85 10.36
CA THR A 308 32.06 1.57 10.00
C THR A 308 31.89 2.29 8.66
N ILE A 309 32.28 3.57 8.61
CA ILE A 309 32.41 4.33 7.35
C ILE A 309 33.89 4.39 6.97
N THR A 310 34.20 3.98 5.74
CA THR A 310 35.54 4.07 5.15
C THR A 310 35.54 4.90 3.87
N CYS A 311 36.70 5.47 3.50
CA CYS A 311 36.88 6.17 2.24
C CYS A 311 38.20 5.75 1.56
N GLY A 312 38.28 5.93 0.24
CA GLY A 312 39.52 5.77 -0.52
C GLY A 312 40.23 4.42 -0.27
N ARG A 313 41.48 4.46 0.19
CA ARG A 313 42.36 3.29 0.42
C ARG A 313 42.11 2.55 1.75
N GLY A 314 40.91 2.68 2.33
CA GLY A 314 40.56 2.04 3.62
C GLY A 314 40.71 2.95 4.83
N ASP A 315 40.78 4.26 4.64
CA ASP A 315 40.77 5.20 5.76
C ASP A 315 39.42 5.18 6.46
N VAL A 316 39.44 4.82 7.74
CA VAL A 316 38.25 4.87 8.60
C VAL A 316 37.90 6.32 8.92
N ILE A 317 36.68 6.71 8.59
CA ILE A 317 36.10 8.04 8.82
C ILE A 317 35.41 8.06 10.17
N ALA A 318 34.53 7.09 10.42
CA ALA A 318 33.76 6.99 11.65
C ALA A 318 33.39 5.54 11.93
N THR A 319 33.21 5.21 13.21
CA THR A 319 32.69 3.92 13.65
C THR A 319 31.55 4.13 14.63
N ALA A 320 30.64 3.17 14.72
CA ALA A 320 29.58 3.17 15.71
C ALA A 320 29.32 1.79 16.29
N THR A 321 28.81 1.79 17.52
CA THR A 321 28.15 0.65 18.15
C THR A 321 26.78 1.10 18.63
N GLY A 322 25.80 0.19 18.62
CA GLY A 322 24.45 0.51 19.10
C GLY A 322 23.72 -0.67 19.70
N ARG A 323 22.76 -0.41 20.59
CA ARG A 323 21.77 -1.40 21.03
C ARG A 323 20.42 -1.11 20.42
N PHE A 324 19.72 -2.18 20.08
CA PHE A 324 18.43 -2.15 19.40
C PHE A 324 17.38 -2.92 20.19
N LEU A 325 16.12 -2.49 20.13
CA LEU A 325 14.96 -3.14 20.74
C LEU A 325 13.88 -3.41 19.71
N CYS A 326 13.27 -4.61 19.75
CA CYS A 326 12.20 -5.00 18.85
C CYS A 326 10.95 -4.14 19.08
N ARG A 327 10.33 -3.67 17.99
CA ARG A 327 9.07 -2.91 18.01
C ARG A 327 7.93 -3.89 18.30
N VAL A 328 7.39 -3.87 19.51
CA VAL A 328 6.22 -4.69 19.92
C VAL A 328 4.94 -4.07 19.36
#